data_AF-A0A067CSQ7-F1
#
_entry.id   AF-A0A067CSQ7-F1
#
_cell.length_a   1.000
_cell.length_b   1.000
_cell.length_c   1.000
_cell.angle_alpha   90.00
_cell.angle_beta   90.00
_cell.angle_gamma   90.00
#
_symmetry.space_group_name_H-M   'P 1'
#
loop_
_entity.id
_entity.type
_entity.pdbx_description
1 polymer ?
#
loop_
_entity_poly.entity_id
_entity_poly.type
_entity_poly.pdbx_seq_one_letter_code
_entity_poly.pdbx_strand_id
1 'polypeptide(L)'
;MDRGRKALPTLNKHTDSKFYSRCQTIHKKKLSTIKSCIDNSEPTRPAHLRKNLKKEQMKEERYATIERENRILLEKMSFIMQHDTLDNKNDSIKHGHSLNKGQRKRDLERITAENQSILRRIQTRQPTYDHVQWEEEAKLHEKYAQNIREFPERYAGIGEGDEDFYDEETSRLQYSSSAASIN
;
A
#
# COMPACT_ATOMS: atom_id res chain seq x y z
N MET A 1 -27.79 -18.94 37.12
CA MET A 1 -28.36 -19.79 38.20
C MET A 1 -29.87 -19.71 38.12
N ASP A 2 -30.52 -20.81 37.75
CA ASP A 2 -31.96 -20.94 37.51
C ASP A 2 -32.76 -20.90 38.84
N ARG A 3 -33.07 -19.69 39.31
CA ARG A 3 -33.75 -19.46 40.60
C ARG A 3 -35.24 -19.82 40.55
N GLY A 4 -35.87 -19.71 39.38
CA GLY A 4 -37.31 -19.97 39.21
C GLY A 4 -37.66 -21.46 39.38
N ARG A 5 -36.79 -22.36 38.90
CA ARG A 5 -37.04 -23.80 38.97
C ARG A 5 -37.08 -24.36 40.40
N LYS A 6 -36.26 -23.85 41.32
CA LYS A 6 -36.21 -24.32 42.71
C LYS A 6 -37.50 -24.08 43.50
N ALA A 7 -38.36 -23.18 43.01
CA ALA A 7 -39.66 -22.87 43.62
C ALA A 7 -40.79 -23.81 43.15
N LEU A 8 -40.56 -24.65 42.14
CA LEU A 8 -41.58 -25.58 41.64
C LEU A 8 -41.64 -26.84 42.53
N PRO A 9 -42.84 -27.26 42.98
CA PRO A 9 -42.98 -28.47 43.78
C PRO A 9 -42.65 -29.70 42.93
N THR A 10 -41.75 -30.54 43.44
CA THR A 10 -41.33 -31.78 42.77
C THR A 10 -41.44 -32.94 43.75
N LEU A 11 -41.85 -34.11 43.27
CA LEU A 11 -41.99 -35.32 44.09
C LEU A 11 -40.64 -35.78 44.65
N ASN A 12 -39.60 -35.81 43.81
CA ASN A 12 -38.23 -36.15 44.19
C ASN A 12 -37.23 -35.20 43.52
N LYS A 13 -36.51 -34.44 44.35
CA LYS A 13 -35.56 -33.41 43.93
C LYS A 13 -34.37 -33.97 43.14
N HIS A 14 -33.91 -35.17 43.48
CA HIS A 14 -32.73 -35.77 42.84
C HIS A 14 -33.03 -36.24 41.43
N THR A 15 -34.18 -36.90 41.24
CA THR A 15 -34.62 -37.37 39.92
C THR A 15 -34.93 -36.19 39.01
N ASP A 16 -35.59 -35.16 39.54
CA ASP A 16 -35.90 -33.95 38.79
C ASP A 16 -34.62 -33.21 38.36
N SER A 17 -33.67 -33.04 39.29
CA SER A 17 -32.36 -32.43 38.97
C SER A 17 -31.65 -33.17 37.83
N LYS A 18 -31.57 -34.50 37.90
CA LYS A 18 -30.95 -35.33 36.84
C LYS A 18 -31.66 -35.19 35.50
N PHE A 19 -32.99 -35.21 35.50
CA PHE A 19 -33.80 -35.08 34.28
C PHE A 19 -33.51 -33.75 33.58
N TYR A 20 -33.53 -32.65 34.32
CA TYR A 20 -33.25 -31.34 33.75
C TYR A 20 -31.80 -31.18 33.30
N SER A 21 -30.82 -31.70 34.06
CA SER A 21 -29.42 -31.70 33.61
C SER A 21 -29.30 -32.39 32.25
N ARG A 22 -30.01 -33.51 32.05
CA ARG A 22 -30.10 -34.20 30.75
C ARG A 22 -30.81 -33.37 29.68
N CYS A 23 -31.91 -32.69 30.00
CA CYS A 23 -32.56 -31.78 29.06
C CYS A 23 -31.62 -30.64 28.64
N GLN A 24 -30.87 -30.09 29.58
CA GLN A 24 -29.91 -29.01 29.32
C GLN A 24 -28.75 -29.48 28.45
N THR A 25 -28.23 -30.70 28.67
CA THR A 25 -27.18 -31.26 27.80
C THR A 25 -27.70 -31.51 26.39
N ILE A 26 -28.92 -32.05 26.24
CA ILE A 26 -29.58 -32.22 24.93
C ILE A 26 -29.78 -30.87 24.25
N HIS A 27 -30.26 -29.85 24.98
CA HIS A 27 -30.49 -28.52 24.45
C HIS A 27 -29.19 -27.87 23.95
N LYS A 28 -28.13 -27.91 24.76
CA LYS A 28 -26.80 -27.43 24.35
C LYS A 28 -26.27 -28.16 23.13
N LYS A 29 -26.44 -29.49 23.05
CA LYS A 29 -26.05 -30.29 21.88
C LYS A 29 -26.84 -29.86 20.64
N LYS A 30 -28.15 -29.62 20.76
CA LYS A 30 -28.97 -29.12 19.65
C LYS A 30 -28.52 -27.75 19.18
N LEU A 31 -28.25 -26.82 20.10
CA LEU A 31 -27.73 -25.49 19.78
C LEU A 31 -26.38 -25.56 19.05
N SER A 32 -25.46 -26.43 19.48
CA SER A 32 -24.17 -26.57 18.79
C SER A 32 -24.27 -27.23 17.42
N THR A 33 -25.27 -28.08 17.20
CA THR A 33 -25.47 -28.78 15.92
C THR A 33 -26.36 -28.03 14.93
N ILE A 34 -27.04 -26.97 15.36
CA ILE A 34 -27.86 -26.15 14.48
C ILE A 34 -26.94 -25.45 13.46
N LYS A 35 -27.21 -25.68 12.17
CA LYS A 35 -26.57 -24.96 11.08
C LYS A 35 -27.27 -23.62 10.88
N SER A 36 -26.53 -22.58 10.48
CA SER A 36 -27.16 -21.34 10.02
C SER A 36 -27.95 -21.61 8.74
N CYS A 37 -29.18 -21.10 8.68
CA CYS A 37 -30.03 -21.17 7.47
C CYS A 37 -29.82 -19.98 6.53
N ILE A 38 -28.92 -19.06 6.89
CA ILE A 38 -28.65 -17.83 6.16
C ILE A 38 -27.17 -17.84 5.82
N ASP A 39 -26.88 -17.60 4.54
CA ASP A 39 -25.53 -17.38 4.07
C ASP A 39 -25.04 -16.02 4.57
N ASN A 40 -23.93 -16.03 5.30
CA ASN A 40 -23.26 -14.86 5.85
C ASN A 40 -21.88 -14.64 5.21
N SER A 41 -21.57 -15.33 4.10
CA SER A 41 -20.34 -15.13 3.37
C SER A 41 -20.31 -13.77 2.65
N GLU A 42 -19.11 -13.22 2.44
CA GLU A 42 -18.95 -11.98 1.70
C GLU A 42 -19.34 -12.21 0.23
N PRO A 43 -20.18 -11.34 -0.37
CA PRO A 43 -20.54 -11.49 -1.77
C PRO A 43 -19.32 -11.35 -2.68
N THR A 44 -19.28 -12.15 -3.75
CA THR A 44 -18.19 -12.12 -4.73
C THR A 44 -18.02 -10.73 -5.33
N ARG A 45 -16.88 -10.09 -5.08
CA ARG A 45 -16.54 -8.79 -5.66
C ARG A 45 -16.22 -8.94 -7.15
N PRO A 46 -16.93 -8.28 -8.07
CA PRO A 46 -16.64 -8.43 -9.48
C PRO A 46 -15.35 -7.72 -9.88
N ALA A 47 -14.63 -8.28 -10.86
CA ALA A 47 -13.26 -7.88 -11.21
C ALA A 47 -13.12 -6.39 -11.60
N HIS A 48 -14.15 -5.79 -12.20
CA HIS A 48 -14.15 -4.39 -12.61
C HIS A 48 -14.16 -3.39 -11.44
N LEU A 49 -14.55 -3.81 -10.23
CA LEU A 49 -14.37 -3.00 -9.01
C LEU A 49 -12.95 -3.11 -8.43
N ARG A 50 -12.19 -4.15 -8.80
CA ARG A 50 -10.80 -4.33 -8.35
C ARG A 50 -9.83 -3.49 -9.18
N LYS A 51 -10.11 -3.33 -10.48
CA LYS A 51 -9.24 -2.59 -11.41
C LYS A 51 -10.06 -1.70 -12.35
N ASN A 52 -9.67 -0.43 -12.43
CA ASN A 52 -10.23 0.51 -13.40
C ASN A 52 -9.40 0.46 -14.70
N LEU A 53 -9.69 -0.53 -15.55
CA LEU A 53 -8.95 -0.77 -16.79
C LEU A 53 -8.97 0.44 -17.75
N LYS A 54 -10.07 1.19 -17.78
CA LYS A 54 -10.15 2.40 -18.64
C LYS A 54 -9.18 3.48 -18.17
N LYS A 55 -9.02 3.65 -16.86
CA LYS A 55 -8.05 4.60 -16.29
C LYS A 55 -6.62 4.20 -16.64
N GLU A 56 -6.32 2.91 -16.61
CA GLU A 56 -5.00 2.37 -16.98
C GLU A 56 -4.71 2.60 -18.47
N GLN A 57 -5.66 2.25 -19.33
CA GLN A 57 -5.59 2.52 -20.77
C GLN A 57 -5.35 4.01 -21.07
N MET A 58 -6.12 4.91 -20.46
CA MET A 58 -5.97 6.36 -20.69
C MET A 58 -4.58 6.87 -20.26
N LYS A 59 -3.97 6.28 -19.23
CA LYS A 59 -2.61 6.62 -18.81
C LYS A 59 -1.60 6.14 -19.84
N GLU A 60 -1.74 4.91 -20.31
CA GLU A 60 -0.86 4.34 -21.34
C GLU A 60 -0.90 5.13 -22.64
N GLU A 61 -2.09 5.48 -23.13
CA GLU A 61 -2.28 6.32 -24.32
C GLU A 61 -1.63 7.70 -24.16
N ARG A 62 -1.75 8.30 -22.96
CA ARG A 62 -1.09 9.57 -22.63
C ARG A 62 0.43 9.42 -22.63
N TYR A 63 0.99 8.38 -22.01
CA TYR A 63 2.43 8.15 -21.99
C TYR A 63 2.99 7.91 -23.39
N ALA A 64 2.32 7.10 -24.21
CA ALA A 64 2.72 6.86 -25.59
C ALA A 64 2.73 8.15 -26.43
N THR A 65 1.81 9.07 -26.14
CA THR A 65 1.78 10.39 -26.81
C THR A 65 2.96 11.26 -26.40
N ILE A 66 3.23 11.36 -25.09
CA ILE A 66 4.37 12.11 -24.56
C ILE A 66 5.69 11.55 -25.11
N GLU A 67 5.85 10.23 -25.14
CA GLU A 67 7.07 9.58 -25.63
C GLU A 67 7.30 9.84 -27.12
N ARG A 68 6.23 9.80 -27.93
CA ARG A 68 6.29 10.14 -29.35
C ARG A 68 6.72 11.60 -29.56
N GLU A 69 6.13 12.52 -28.82
CA GLU A 69 6.48 13.95 -28.90
C GLU A 69 7.93 14.20 -28.47
N ASN A 70 8.37 13.58 -27.38
CA ASN A 70 9.76 13.66 -26.91
C ASN A 70 10.74 13.13 -27.96
N ARG A 71 10.42 12.01 -28.61
CA ARG A 71 11.25 11.46 -29.70
C ARG A 71 11.37 12.45 -30.86
N ILE A 72 10.25 13.01 -31.32
CA ILE A 72 10.24 13.99 -32.42
C ILE A 72 11.05 15.24 -32.03
N LEU A 73 10.91 15.71 -30.79
CA LEU A 73 11.65 16.87 -30.31
C LEU A 73 13.16 16.60 -30.29
N LEU A 74 13.57 15.46 -29.74
CA LEU A 74 14.98 15.07 -29.68
C LEU A 74 15.59 14.90 -31.07
N GLU A 75 14.85 14.29 -32.00
CA GLU A 75 15.28 14.16 -33.40
C GLU A 75 15.49 15.53 -34.06
N LYS A 76 14.54 16.45 -33.88
CA LYS A 76 14.66 17.83 -34.38
C LYS A 76 15.84 18.57 -33.76
N MET A 77 16.04 18.45 -32.44
CA MET A 77 17.18 19.06 -31.76
C MET A 77 18.50 18.47 -32.25
N SER A 78 18.59 17.15 -32.38
CA SER A 78 19.77 16.47 -32.91
C SER A 78 20.08 16.92 -34.34
N PHE A 79 19.05 17.02 -35.19
CA PHE A 79 19.20 17.52 -36.55
C PHE A 79 19.75 18.96 -36.58
N ILE A 80 19.19 19.86 -35.78
CA ILE A 80 19.68 21.25 -35.66
C ILE A 80 21.11 21.31 -35.10
N MET A 81 21.46 20.42 -34.17
CA MET A 81 22.81 20.37 -33.58
C MET A 81 23.86 19.82 -34.54
N GLN A 82 23.49 18.87 -35.40
CA GLN A 82 24.39 18.25 -36.38
C GLN A 82 24.52 19.07 -37.67
N HIS A 83 23.45 19.73 -38.08
CA HIS A 83 23.42 20.52 -39.31
C HIS A 83 23.43 22.01 -38.98
N ASP A 84 24.48 22.69 -39.40
CA ASP A 84 24.56 24.15 -39.38
C ASP A 84 23.64 24.67 -40.51
N THR A 85 22.34 24.81 -40.22
CA THR A 85 21.28 25.10 -41.21
C THR A 85 21.26 26.54 -41.70
N LEU A 86 22.23 27.37 -41.31
CA LEU A 86 22.36 28.74 -41.74
C LEU A 86 23.25 28.82 -42.99
N ASP A 87 22.62 29.02 -44.15
CA ASP A 87 23.26 29.34 -45.43
C ASP A 87 23.83 30.78 -45.46
N ASN A 88 23.36 31.64 -44.55
CA ASN A 88 23.76 33.03 -44.44
C ASN A 88 24.98 33.21 -43.51
N LYS A 89 26.12 32.61 -43.89
CA LYS A 89 27.41 32.85 -43.21
C LYS A 89 27.96 34.19 -43.70
N ASN A 90 27.68 35.25 -42.96
CA ASN A 90 28.31 36.53 -43.20
C ASN A 90 29.73 36.55 -42.60
N ASP A 91 30.73 36.19 -43.41
CA ASP A 91 32.16 36.20 -43.03
C ASP A 91 32.70 37.59 -42.66
N SER A 92 31.93 38.67 -42.91
CA SER A 92 32.28 40.03 -42.48
C SER A 92 32.04 40.27 -40.98
N ILE A 93 31.29 39.40 -40.29
CA ILE A 93 31.02 39.50 -38.85
C ILE A 93 32.16 38.84 -38.05
N LYS A 94 33.42 39.20 -38.33
CA LYS A 94 34.54 38.81 -37.46
C LYS A 94 34.49 39.48 -36.08
N HIS A 95 33.66 40.52 -35.92
CA HIS A 95 33.65 41.40 -34.73
C HIS A 95 32.25 41.73 -34.21
N GLY A 96 31.18 41.16 -34.78
CA GLY A 96 29.82 41.42 -34.31
C GLY A 96 29.50 40.60 -33.07
N HIS A 97 29.76 41.15 -31.88
CA HIS A 97 29.21 40.59 -30.67
C HIS A 97 27.68 40.71 -30.72
N SER A 98 26.97 39.60 -30.46
CA SER A 98 25.52 39.66 -30.23
C SER A 98 25.24 40.68 -29.13
N LEU A 99 24.43 41.70 -29.41
CA LEU A 99 24.01 42.70 -28.42
C LEU A 99 23.37 42.03 -27.18
N ASN A 100 22.76 40.87 -27.38
CA ASN A 100 22.13 40.07 -26.34
C ASN A 100 23.11 39.15 -25.59
N LYS A 101 24.42 39.16 -25.89
CA LYS A 101 25.42 38.30 -25.23
C LYS A 101 25.49 38.58 -23.72
N GLY A 102 25.45 39.87 -23.34
CA GLY A 102 25.42 40.27 -21.94
C GLY A 102 24.16 39.80 -21.22
N GLN A 103 22.99 39.94 -21.86
CA GLN A 103 21.73 39.47 -21.31
C GLN A 103 21.70 37.94 -21.16
N ARG A 104 22.10 37.19 -22.20
CA ARG A 104 22.20 35.72 -22.15
C ARG A 104 23.13 35.24 -21.04
N LYS A 105 24.26 35.92 -20.82
CA LYS A 105 25.18 35.59 -19.72
C LYS A 105 24.50 35.78 -18.36
N ARG A 106 23.82 36.92 -18.14
CA ARG A 106 23.09 37.18 -16.89
C ARG A 106 21.97 36.18 -16.64
N ASP A 107 21.22 35.83 -17.69
CA ASP A 107 20.16 34.83 -17.58
C ASP A 107 20.72 33.44 -17.26
N LEU A 108 21.84 33.05 -17.86
CA LEU A 108 22.50 31.79 -17.55
C LEU A 108 22.98 31.77 -16.10
N GLU A 109 23.65 32.82 -15.64
CA GLU A 109 24.08 32.95 -14.23
C GLU A 109 22.91 32.87 -13.26
N ARG A 110 21.80 33.57 -13.57
CA ARG A 110 20.57 33.54 -12.77
C ARG A 110 19.97 32.13 -12.69
N ILE A 111 19.79 31.46 -13.84
CA ILE A 111 19.25 30.09 -13.90
C ILE A 111 20.14 29.13 -13.11
N THR A 112 21.46 29.22 -13.27
CA THR A 112 22.40 28.37 -12.53
C THR A 112 22.29 28.59 -11.02
N ALA A 113 22.19 29.84 -10.57
CA ALA A 113 22.01 30.16 -9.15
C ALA A 113 20.68 29.64 -8.59
N GLU A 114 19.58 29.82 -9.33
CA GLU A 114 18.26 29.29 -8.96
C GLU A 114 18.29 27.76 -8.85
N ASN A 115 18.89 27.07 -9.82
CA ASN A 115 19.04 25.61 -9.82
C ASN A 115 19.85 25.11 -8.61
N GLN A 116 20.95 25.79 -8.26
CA GLN A 116 21.73 25.46 -7.06
C GLN A 116 20.94 25.69 -5.77
N SER A 117 20.09 26.72 -5.71
CA SER A 117 19.21 26.97 -4.57
C SER A 117 18.17 25.86 -4.41
N ILE A 118 17.53 25.45 -5.52
CA ILE A 118 16.55 24.36 -5.52
C ILE A 118 17.21 23.04 -5.09
N LEU A 119 18.38 22.72 -5.64
CA LEU A 119 19.11 21.51 -5.28
C LEU A 119 19.41 21.46 -3.78
N ARG A 120 19.93 22.57 -3.23
CA ARG A 120 20.17 22.68 -1.78
C ARG A 120 18.89 22.48 -0.98
N ARG A 121 17.77 23.08 -1.39
CA ARG A 121 16.47 22.90 -0.70
C ARG A 121 16.02 21.44 -0.74
N ILE A 122 16.19 20.75 -1.85
CA ILE A 122 15.82 19.33 -1.96
C ILE A 122 16.70 18.48 -1.04
N GLN A 123 18.02 18.69 -1.07
CA GLN A 123 18.97 17.90 -0.29
C GLN A 123 18.86 18.15 1.23
N THR A 124 18.58 19.40 1.62
CA THR A 124 18.46 19.78 3.04
C THR A 124 17.07 19.50 3.62
N ARG A 125 16.07 19.26 2.77
CA ARG A 125 14.70 19.00 3.23
C ARG A 125 14.64 17.66 3.94
N GLN A 126 14.37 17.70 5.24
CA GLN A 126 14.11 16.49 6.02
C GLN A 126 12.87 15.75 5.49
N PRO A 127 12.89 14.42 5.46
CA PRO A 127 11.71 13.61 5.20
C PRO A 127 10.57 13.98 6.16
N THR A 128 9.34 14.11 5.64
CA THR A 128 8.15 14.40 6.47
C THR A 128 7.77 13.20 7.35
N TYR A 129 8.19 12.00 6.96
CA TYR A 129 7.85 10.76 7.62
C TYR A 129 9.13 10.05 8.05
N ASP A 130 9.23 9.77 9.34
CA ASP A 130 10.29 8.95 9.90
C ASP A 130 9.81 7.50 9.96
N HIS A 131 10.30 6.69 9.03
CA HIS A 131 9.97 5.28 8.91
C HIS A 131 10.38 4.48 10.16
N VAL A 132 11.43 4.91 10.86
CA VAL A 132 11.89 4.25 12.09
C VAL A 132 10.88 4.50 13.21
N GLN A 133 10.48 5.77 13.37
CA GLN A 133 9.44 6.14 14.33
C GLN A 133 8.12 5.40 14.07
N TRP A 134 7.72 5.31 12.79
CA TRP A 134 6.50 4.60 12.41
C TRP A 134 6.56 3.10 12.73
N GLU A 135 7.72 2.46 12.58
CA GLU A 135 7.89 1.06 12.92
C GLU A 135 7.78 0.85 14.44
N GLU A 136 8.37 1.74 15.24
CA GLU A 136 8.26 1.71 16.70
C GLU A 136 6.83 1.95 17.17
N GLU A 137 6.15 2.94 16.60
CA GLU A 137 4.74 3.23 16.87
C GLU A 137 3.85 2.03 16.49
N ALA A 138 4.12 1.36 15.36
CA ALA A 138 3.40 0.16 14.96
C ALA A 138 3.56 -0.97 15.99
N LYS A 139 4.77 -1.25 16.47
CA LYS A 139 5.03 -2.24 17.53
C LYS A 139 4.33 -1.88 18.84
N LEU A 140 4.32 -0.58 19.19
CA LEU A 140 3.63 -0.09 20.39
C LEU A 140 2.11 -0.28 20.27
N HIS A 141 1.53 0.09 19.13
CA HIS A 141 0.11 -0.08 18.85
C HIS A 141 -0.28 -1.56 18.82
N GLU A 142 0.56 -2.44 18.28
CA GLU A 142 0.35 -3.88 18.32
C GLU A 142 0.28 -4.39 19.76
N LYS A 143 1.21 -3.94 20.62
CA LYS A 143 1.17 -4.28 22.05
C LYS A 143 -0.08 -3.75 22.74
N TYR A 144 -0.50 -2.51 22.46
CA TYR A 144 -1.76 -1.98 23.01
C TYR A 144 -2.97 -2.77 22.52
N ALA A 145 -3.00 -3.12 21.23
CA ALA A 145 -4.04 -3.95 20.64
C ALA A 145 -4.11 -5.32 21.31
N GLN A 146 -2.97 -5.98 21.54
CA GLN A 146 -2.90 -7.24 22.30
C GLN A 146 -3.45 -7.09 23.73
N ASN A 147 -3.13 -5.99 24.41
CA ASN A 147 -3.56 -5.74 25.79
C ASN A 147 -5.07 -5.45 25.92
N ILE A 148 -5.67 -4.75 24.96
CA ILE A 148 -7.11 -4.38 24.98
C ILE A 148 -8.00 -5.44 24.31
N ARG A 149 -7.40 -6.47 23.71
CA ARG A 149 -8.12 -7.51 22.99
C ARG A 149 -8.90 -8.40 23.96
N GLU A 150 -10.21 -8.45 23.76
CA GLU A 150 -11.15 -9.24 24.58
C GLU A 150 -10.88 -10.77 24.50
N PHE A 151 -10.34 -11.23 23.37
CA PHE A 151 -10.06 -12.65 23.12
C PHE A 151 -8.60 -12.84 22.70
N PRO A 152 -7.63 -13.06 23.62
CA PRO A 152 -6.22 -13.17 23.26
C PRO A 152 -5.99 -14.19 22.15
N GLU A 153 -5.04 -13.89 21.26
CA GLU A 153 -4.64 -14.79 20.18
C GLU A 153 -4.21 -16.10 20.83
N ARG A 154 -4.97 -17.16 20.57
CA ARG A 154 -4.61 -18.48 21.08
C ARG A 154 -3.27 -18.80 20.42
N TYR A 155 -2.21 -18.86 21.22
CA TYR A 155 -1.04 -19.63 20.85
C TYR A 155 -1.56 -21.02 20.49
N ALA A 156 -1.59 -21.33 19.20
CA ALA A 156 -1.69 -22.70 18.73
C ALA A 156 -0.43 -23.38 19.24
N GLY A 157 -0.54 -23.98 20.41
CA GLY A 157 0.52 -24.74 21.02
C GLY A 157 0.95 -25.82 20.04
N ILE A 158 2.26 -25.86 19.84
CA ILE A 158 3.00 -26.99 19.30
C ILE A 158 2.44 -28.26 19.97
N GLY A 159 1.74 -29.06 19.16
CA GLY A 159 1.22 -30.38 19.50
C GLY A 159 1.35 -31.21 18.23
N GLU A 160 2.07 -32.32 18.35
CA GLU A 160 2.60 -33.16 17.26
C GLU A 160 1.56 -33.61 16.23
N GLY A 161 2.02 -33.68 14.97
CA GLY A 161 1.50 -34.55 13.91
C GLY A 161 0.18 -34.13 13.27
N ASP A 162 0.22 -33.51 12.08
CA ASP A 162 -0.25 -34.14 10.84
C ASP A 162 -0.12 -33.19 9.63
N GLU A 163 0.59 -33.69 8.63
CA GLU A 163 0.63 -33.40 7.18
C GLU A 163 0.72 -31.96 6.63
N ASP A 164 1.72 -31.82 5.76
CA ASP A 164 2.08 -30.68 4.93
C ASP A 164 0.90 -29.99 4.20
N PHE A 165 0.73 -28.69 4.44
CA PHE A 165 0.11 -27.78 3.47
C PHE A 165 0.84 -26.42 3.49
N TYR A 166 1.95 -26.35 2.77
CA TYR A 166 2.58 -25.07 2.45
C TYR A 166 1.75 -24.37 1.37
N ASP A 167 0.96 -23.37 1.76
CA ASP A 167 0.45 -22.39 0.81
C ASP A 167 1.48 -21.24 0.73
N GLU A 168 2.29 -21.29 -0.32
CA GLU A 168 3.48 -20.49 -0.59
C GLU A 168 3.20 -18.97 -0.78
N GLU A 169 1.94 -18.55 -0.73
CA GLU A 169 1.52 -17.18 -1.07
C GLU A 169 1.61 -16.17 0.08
N THR A 170 1.64 -16.60 1.35
CA THR A 170 1.64 -15.65 2.49
C THR A 170 3.02 -15.14 2.88
N SER A 171 4.10 -15.69 2.31
CA SER A 171 5.47 -15.20 2.51
C SER A 171 5.89 -14.08 1.54
N ARG A 172 5.03 -13.64 0.61
CA ARG A 172 5.38 -12.63 -0.41
C ARG A 172 5.02 -11.18 -0.05
N LEU A 173 4.93 -10.85 1.22
CA LEU A 173 5.12 -9.47 1.68
C LEU A 173 6.46 -9.36 2.41
N GLN A 174 7.52 -9.78 1.73
CA GLN A 174 8.83 -9.23 2.01
C GLN A 174 8.75 -7.74 1.64
N TYR A 175 8.85 -6.87 2.65
CA TYR A 175 9.37 -5.53 2.43
C TYR A 175 10.74 -5.71 1.80
N SER A 176 10.84 -5.49 0.49
CA SER A 176 12.13 -5.28 -0.13
C SER A 176 12.70 -4.01 0.50
N SER A 177 13.69 -4.16 1.38
CA SER A 177 14.58 -3.07 1.69
C SER A 177 15.31 -2.73 0.39
N SER A 178 14.81 -1.76 -0.37
CA SER A 178 15.60 -1.12 -1.40
C SER A 178 16.68 -0.33 -0.70
N ALA A 179 17.78 -1.02 -0.36
CA ALA A 179 19.08 -0.40 -0.21
C ALA A 179 19.45 0.18 -1.59
N ALA A 180 18.92 1.35 -1.88
CA ALA A 180 19.49 2.22 -2.88
C ALA A 180 20.82 2.71 -2.29
N SER A 181 21.90 2.02 -2.66
CA SER A 181 23.22 2.63 -2.65
C SER A 181 23.15 3.88 -3.51
N ILE A 182 23.06 5.02 -2.85
CA ILE A 182 23.49 6.29 -3.41
C ILE A 182 25.02 6.30 -3.21
N ASN A 183 25.74 6.43 -4.32
CA ASN A 183 27.21 6.38 -4.44
C ASN A 183 28.00 6.97 -3.26
#